data_AF-A0A2J5HQD6-F1
#
_entry.id   AF-A0A2J5HQD6-F1
#
_cell.length_a   1.000
_cell.length_b   1.000
_cell.length_c   1.000
_cell.angle_alpha   90.00
_cell.angle_beta   90.00
_cell.angle_gamma   90.00
#
_symmetry.space_group_name_H-M   'P 1'
#
loop_
_entity.id
_entity.type
_entity.pdbx_description
1 polymer ?
#
loop_
_entity_poly.entity_id
_entity_poly.type
_entity_poly.pdbx_seq_one_letter_code
_entity_poly.pdbx_strand_id
1 'polypeptide(L)'
;MPPWEHEEMGSVFTYLITKIKTISKEVTDDLQQLSKSTPCEFFWDILPREQRPPSGCDIESERDLIHFHQHFKGLAGLGPEFLYRILHMDRLSRRNIVCINTRGFWPGPFIGLRIGLSWDHKFPFIDPADRYEPQICEQLWSTLSPLEQPTVGWKKAWLLPHNEEDILEDSMDLNRDPEADWEWSYALWDERRLKEWEAPL
;
A
#
# COMPACT_ATOMS: atom_id res chain seq x y z
N MET A 1 4.17 15.80 6.98
CA MET A 1 3.10 14.80 7.06
C MET A 1 3.04 14.33 8.50
N PRO A 2 2.04 14.76 9.28
CA PRO A 2 1.84 14.32 10.64
C PRO A 2 1.90 12.80 10.78
N PRO A 3 2.25 12.27 11.95
CA PRO A 3 2.48 10.85 12.11
C PRO A 3 1.32 9.96 11.68
N TRP A 4 0.08 10.37 11.98
CA TRP A 4 -1.10 9.64 11.54
C TRP A 4 -1.28 9.67 10.02
N GLU A 5 -0.92 10.77 9.31
CA GLU A 5 -0.96 10.84 7.84
C GLU A 5 0.07 9.92 7.16
N HIS A 6 1.14 9.54 7.86
CA HIS A 6 2.06 8.51 7.37
C HIS A 6 1.42 7.11 7.47
N GLU A 7 0.85 6.80 8.63
CA GLU A 7 0.17 5.52 8.90
C GLU A 7 -1.05 5.32 7.99
N GLU A 8 -1.77 6.41 7.71
CA GLU A 8 -2.80 6.54 6.68
C GLU A 8 -2.38 5.99 5.32
N MET A 9 -1.27 6.54 4.79
CA MET A 9 -0.75 6.13 3.49
C MET A 9 -0.30 4.67 3.55
N GLY A 10 0.26 4.24 4.68
CA GLY A 10 0.54 2.84 4.98
C GLY A 10 -0.68 1.93 4.86
N SER A 11 -1.80 2.30 5.50
CA SER A 11 -3.06 1.55 5.42
C SER A 11 -3.60 1.45 3.98
N VAL A 12 -3.58 2.55 3.22
CA VAL A 12 -3.96 2.55 1.80
C VAL A 12 -3.05 1.61 1.00
N PHE A 13 -1.75 1.65 1.25
CA PHE A 13 -0.79 0.77 0.58
C PHE A 13 -1.06 -0.70 0.86
N THR A 14 -1.36 -1.06 2.11
CA THR A 14 -1.72 -2.44 2.46
C THR A 14 -3.01 -2.89 1.78
N TYR A 15 -4.01 -2.00 1.65
CA TYR A 15 -5.20 -2.30 0.87
C TYR A 15 -4.87 -2.61 -0.59
N LEU A 16 -4.05 -1.77 -1.23
CA LEU A 16 -3.59 -1.98 -2.60
C LEU A 16 -2.84 -3.32 -2.72
N ILE A 17 -1.91 -3.63 -1.81
CA ILE A 17 -1.19 -4.92 -1.77
C ILE A 17 -2.18 -6.09 -1.69
N THR A 18 -3.21 -5.98 -0.87
CA THR A 18 -4.21 -7.04 -0.70
C THR A 18 -4.97 -7.30 -1.99
N LYS A 19 -5.36 -6.26 -2.72
CA LYS A 19 -6.03 -6.42 -4.03
C LYS A 19 -5.07 -6.97 -5.09
N ILE A 20 -3.82 -6.51 -5.09
CA ILE A 20 -2.76 -7.05 -5.97
C ILE A 20 -2.50 -8.53 -5.70
N LYS A 21 -2.49 -8.98 -4.43
CA LYS A 21 -2.37 -10.40 -4.07
C LYS A 21 -3.47 -11.24 -4.71
N THR A 22 -4.72 -10.79 -4.65
CA THR A 22 -5.85 -11.49 -5.28
C THR A 22 -5.67 -11.61 -6.79
N ILE A 23 -5.30 -10.52 -7.46
CA ILE A 23 -5.09 -10.51 -8.92
C ILE A 23 -3.88 -11.38 -9.31
N SER A 24 -2.79 -11.30 -8.55
CA SER A 24 -1.58 -12.08 -8.82
C SER A 24 -1.84 -13.58 -8.63
N LYS A 25 -2.72 -13.96 -7.70
CA LYS A 25 -3.17 -15.35 -7.56
C LYS A 25 -3.90 -15.84 -8.79
N GLU A 26 -4.85 -15.05 -9.32
CA GLU A 26 -5.55 -15.36 -10.58
C GLU A 26 -4.55 -15.59 -11.72
N VAL A 27 -3.60 -14.65 -11.90
CA VAL A 27 -2.55 -14.76 -12.93
C VAL A 27 -1.67 -16.00 -12.74
N THR A 28 -1.31 -16.33 -11.50
CA THR A 28 -0.52 -17.53 -11.17
C THR A 28 -1.27 -18.80 -11.54
N ASP A 29 -2.54 -18.88 -11.14
CA ASP A 29 -3.38 -20.06 -11.38
C ASP A 29 -3.56 -20.28 -12.90
N ASP A 30 -3.71 -19.20 -13.68
CA ASP A 30 -3.81 -19.24 -15.15
C ASP A 30 -2.55 -19.81 -15.81
N LEU A 31 -1.39 -19.29 -15.43
CA LEU A 31 -0.10 -19.69 -16.00
C LEU A 31 0.27 -21.13 -15.59
N GLN A 32 -0.05 -21.54 -14.36
CA GLN A 32 0.12 -22.93 -13.92
C GLN A 32 -0.81 -23.88 -14.67
N GLN A 33 -2.06 -23.49 -14.91
CA GLN A 33 -2.99 -24.30 -15.70
C GLN A 33 -2.48 -24.47 -17.14
N LEU A 34 -1.93 -23.41 -17.74
CA LEU A 34 -1.32 -23.45 -19.06
C LEU A 34 -0.17 -24.47 -19.13
N SER A 35 0.79 -24.38 -18.21
CA SER A 35 1.94 -25.30 -18.14
C SER A 35 1.53 -26.76 -17.94
N LYS A 36 0.53 -27.02 -17.08
CA LYS A 36 -0.02 -28.38 -16.88
C LYS A 36 -0.65 -28.95 -18.15
N SER A 37 -1.29 -28.11 -18.95
CA SER A 37 -1.98 -28.53 -20.18
C SER A 37 -1.02 -28.79 -21.34
N THR A 38 0.15 -28.15 -21.35
CA THR A 38 1.15 -28.29 -22.40
C THR A 38 2.53 -28.09 -21.78
N PRO A 39 3.23 -29.18 -21.40
CA PRO A 39 4.53 -29.08 -20.76
C PRO A 39 5.55 -28.35 -21.65
N CYS A 40 6.01 -27.19 -21.17
CA CYS A 40 7.04 -26.38 -21.81
C CYS A 40 7.83 -25.65 -20.72
N GLU A 41 9.09 -25.31 -21.01
CA GLU A 41 9.92 -24.56 -20.06
C GLU A 41 9.41 -23.12 -19.88
N PHE A 42 8.95 -22.49 -20.96
CA PHE A 42 8.48 -21.11 -20.96
C PHE A 42 7.00 -21.03 -21.33
N PHE A 43 6.22 -20.23 -20.59
CA PHE A 43 4.80 -20.01 -20.86
C PHE A 43 4.58 -19.43 -22.26
N TRP A 44 5.50 -18.58 -22.72
CA TRP A 44 5.38 -17.85 -23.97
C TRP A 44 5.54 -18.74 -25.20
N ASP A 45 6.20 -19.89 -25.07
CA ASP A 45 6.32 -20.85 -26.16
C ASP A 45 5.02 -21.65 -26.38
N ILE A 46 4.15 -21.69 -25.37
CA ILE A 46 2.82 -22.31 -25.45
C ILE A 46 1.80 -21.35 -26.11
N LEU A 47 1.91 -20.05 -25.81
CA LEU A 47 0.91 -19.06 -26.24
C LEU A 47 1.12 -18.54 -27.68
N PRO A 48 0.03 -18.30 -28.43
CA PRO A 48 0.07 -17.50 -29.66
C PRO A 48 0.70 -16.13 -29.42
N ARG A 49 1.41 -15.58 -30.41
CA ARG A 49 2.16 -14.31 -30.27
C ARG A 49 1.27 -13.15 -29.82
N GLU A 50 0.04 -13.12 -30.30
CA GLU A 50 -0.96 -12.08 -30.04
C GLU A 50 -1.47 -12.11 -28.60
N GLN A 51 -1.35 -13.26 -27.93
CA GLN A 51 -1.75 -13.42 -26.54
C GLN A 51 -0.60 -13.17 -25.57
N ARG A 52 0.66 -13.12 -26.02
CA ARG A 52 1.82 -12.92 -25.14
C ARG A 52 1.80 -11.51 -24.55
N PRO A 53 2.33 -11.32 -23.33
CA PRO A 53 2.59 -9.98 -22.85
C PRO A 53 3.65 -9.27 -23.73
N PRO A 54 3.77 -7.94 -23.62
CA PRO A 54 4.89 -7.21 -24.24
C PRO A 54 6.25 -7.78 -23.81
N SER A 55 7.28 -7.59 -24.65
CA SER A 55 8.64 -8.05 -24.35
C SER A 55 9.21 -7.41 -23.08
N GLY A 56 10.01 -8.17 -22.32
CA GLY A 56 10.67 -7.70 -21.09
C GLY A 56 9.87 -7.99 -19.81
N CYS A 57 9.14 -9.10 -19.78
CA CYS A 57 8.45 -9.58 -18.59
C CYS A 57 9.37 -10.49 -17.77
N ASP A 58 9.35 -10.35 -16.44
CA ASP A 58 10.15 -11.18 -15.54
C ASP A 58 9.50 -12.53 -15.19
N ILE A 59 8.22 -12.72 -15.52
CA ILE A 59 7.48 -13.96 -15.27
C ILE A 59 7.38 -14.75 -16.58
N GLU A 60 8.31 -15.66 -16.84
CA GLU A 60 8.34 -16.41 -18.12
C GLU A 60 8.14 -17.92 -17.93
N SER A 61 8.32 -18.42 -16.71
CA SER A 61 8.29 -19.84 -16.36
C SER A 61 7.66 -20.11 -14.98
N GLU A 62 7.40 -21.39 -14.66
CA GLU A 62 6.92 -21.77 -13.32
C GLU A 62 7.89 -21.42 -12.20
N ARG A 63 9.20 -21.33 -12.49
CA ARG A 63 10.22 -20.96 -11.50
C ARG A 63 10.04 -19.51 -11.04
N ASP A 64 9.63 -18.63 -11.94
CA ASP A 64 9.44 -17.21 -11.64
C ASP A 64 8.21 -16.98 -10.76
N LEU A 65 7.20 -17.85 -10.87
CA LEU A 65 5.99 -17.79 -10.04
C LEU A 65 6.29 -18.00 -8.55
N ILE A 66 7.37 -18.72 -8.19
CA ILE A 66 7.80 -18.90 -6.79
C ILE A 66 8.12 -17.55 -6.14
N HIS A 67 8.70 -16.64 -6.90
CA HIS A 67 9.14 -15.33 -6.44
C HIS A 67 8.12 -14.22 -6.69
N PHE A 68 6.95 -14.55 -7.23
CA PHE A 68 5.98 -13.55 -7.64
C PHE A 68 5.52 -12.63 -6.48
N HIS A 69 5.45 -13.17 -5.26
CA HIS A 69 5.13 -12.42 -4.05
C HIS A 69 6.07 -11.24 -3.76
N GLN A 70 7.30 -11.28 -4.28
CA GLN A 70 8.30 -10.22 -4.10
C GLN A 70 7.91 -8.94 -4.86
N HIS A 71 7.02 -9.04 -5.85
CA HIS A 71 6.62 -7.91 -6.69
C HIS A 71 5.33 -7.23 -6.23
N PHE A 72 4.64 -7.75 -5.20
CA PHE A 72 3.37 -7.20 -4.74
C PHE A 72 3.49 -5.74 -4.28
N LYS A 73 4.58 -5.40 -3.57
CA LYS A 73 4.85 -4.02 -3.14
C LYS A 73 5.09 -3.09 -4.35
N GLY A 74 5.87 -3.53 -5.33
CA GLY A 74 6.11 -2.80 -6.56
C GLY A 74 4.83 -2.52 -7.34
N LEU A 75 4.02 -3.56 -7.56
CA LEU A 75 2.73 -3.45 -8.25
C LEU A 75 1.73 -2.56 -7.51
N ALA A 76 1.64 -2.69 -6.17
CA ALA A 76 0.82 -1.81 -5.35
C ALA A 76 1.31 -0.35 -5.40
N GLY A 77 2.62 -0.16 -5.53
CA GLY A 77 3.24 1.15 -5.63
C GLY A 77 2.89 1.92 -6.91
N LEU A 78 2.41 1.24 -7.96
CA LEU A 78 1.87 1.90 -9.15
C LEU A 78 0.57 2.68 -8.86
N GLY A 79 0.00 2.49 -7.67
CA GLY A 79 -1.04 3.33 -7.12
C GLY A 79 -2.46 2.88 -7.46
N PRO A 80 -3.46 3.62 -6.94
CA PRO A 80 -4.88 3.26 -7.06
C PRO A 80 -5.38 3.30 -8.51
N GLU A 81 -4.86 4.19 -9.36
CA GLU A 81 -5.26 4.24 -10.78
C GLU A 81 -4.85 2.97 -11.52
N PHE A 82 -3.65 2.46 -11.27
CA PHE A 82 -3.20 1.19 -11.83
C PHE A 82 -4.13 0.05 -11.40
N LEU A 83 -4.43 -0.03 -10.10
CA LEU A 83 -5.34 -1.04 -9.55
C LEU A 83 -6.74 -0.94 -10.18
N TYR A 84 -7.29 0.26 -10.30
CA TYR A 84 -8.59 0.48 -10.93
C TYR A 84 -8.60 -0.05 -12.36
N ARG A 85 -7.58 0.30 -13.17
CA ARG A 85 -7.46 -0.15 -14.56
C ARG A 85 -7.42 -1.68 -14.67
N ILE A 86 -6.60 -2.36 -13.87
CA ILE A 86 -6.46 -3.83 -13.95
C ILE A 86 -7.73 -4.57 -13.52
N LEU A 87 -8.49 -4.03 -12.55
CA LEU A 87 -9.76 -4.60 -12.10
C LEU A 87 -10.84 -4.56 -13.20
N HIS A 88 -10.78 -3.55 -14.07
CA HIS A 88 -11.76 -3.35 -15.15
C HIS A 88 -11.32 -3.95 -16.49
N MET A 89 -10.12 -4.54 -16.55
CA MET A 89 -9.63 -5.24 -17.74
C MET A 89 -10.18 -6.67 -17.83
N ASP A 90 -10.25 -7.19 -19.05
CA ASP A 90 -10.45 -8.62 -19.29
C ASP A 90 -9.24 -9.44 -18.77
N ARG A 91 -9.45 -10.74 -18.58
CA ARG A 91 -8.47 -11.65 -17.98
C ARG A 91 -7.13 -11.68 -18.72
N LEU A 92 -7.14 -11.65 -20.05
CA LEU A 92 -5.90 -11.69 -20.85
C LEU A 92 -5.12 -10.38 -20.71
N SER A 93 -5.79 -9.24 -20.85
CA SER A 93 -5.18 -7.92 -20.68
C SER A 93 -4.62 -7.73 -19.27
N ARG A 94 -5.38 -8.16 -18.25
CA ARG A 94 -4.96 -8.11 -16.84
C ARG A 94 -3.68 -8.91 -16.61
N ARG A 95 -3.64 -10.16 -17.08
CA ARG A 95 -2.44 -11.01 -17.01
C ARG A 95 -1.24 -10.33 -17.64
N ASN A 96 -1.40 -9.81 -18.86
CA ASN A 96 -0.30 -9.21 -19.59
C ASN A 96 0.22 -7.93 -18.94
N ILE A 97 -0.67 -7.07 -18.44
CA ILE A 97 -0.31 -5.85 -17.73
C ILE A 97 0.39 -6.15 -16.40
N VAL A 98 -0.06 -7.18 -15.68
CA VAL A 98 0.63 -7.60 -14.45
C VAL A 98 2.03 -8.11 -14.79
N CYS A 99 2.18 -9.03 -15.75
CA CYS A 99 3.48 -9.59 -16.15
C CYS A 99 4.50 -8.53 -16.58
N ILE A 100 4.11 -7.52 -17.36
CA ILE A 100 5.04 -6.47 -17.83
C ILE A 100 5.42 -5.46 -16.73
N ASN A 101 4.57 -5.31 -15.71
CA ASN A 101 4.84 -4.42 -14.58
C ASN A 101 5.49 -5.13 -13.39
N THR A 102 5.58 -6.45 -13.43
CA THR A 102 6.43 -7.24 -12.55
C THR A 102 7.89 -6.93 -12.90
N ARG A 103 8.54 -6.13 -12.04
CA ARG A 103 9.96 -5.75 -12.17
C ARG A 103 10.76 -6.32 -11.02
N GLY A 104 11.90 -6.92 -11.32
CA GLY A 104 12.85 -7.46 -10.35
C GLY A 104 13.31 -6.40 -9.36
N PHE A 105 13.20 -6.72 -8.07
CA PHE A 105 13.76 -5.93 -6.96
C PHE A 105 13.30 -4.47 -6.86
N TRP A 106 12.09 -4.14 -7.35
CA TRP A 106 11.53 -2.80 -7.20
C TRP A 106 10.47 -2.76 -6.10
N PRO A 107 10.71 -2.06 -4.97
CA PRO A 107 9.75 -1.97 -3.87
C PRO A 107 8.53 -1.09 -4.20
N GLY A 108 8.54 -0.38 -5.33
CA GLY A 108 7.51 0.60 -5.70
C GLY A 108 7.90 2.03 -5.28
N PRO A 109 7.22 3.07 -5.80
CA PRO A 109 7.45 4.47 -5.46
C PRO A 109 6.53 4.95 -4.32
N PHE A 110 5.92 4.03 -3.56
CA PHE A 110 4.89 4.41 -2.60
C PHE A 110 5.49 5.23 -1.45
N ILE A 111 4.84 6.35 -1.13
CA ILE A 111 5.27 7.27 -0.07
C ILE A 111 5.29 6.53 1.27
N GLY A 112 6.41 6.56 1.98
CA GLY A 112 6.55 5.95 3.32
C GLY A 112 7.31 4.62 3.34
N LEU A 113 7.30 3.85 2.26
CA LEU A 113 7.90 2.51 2.24
C LEU A 113 9.43 2.57 2.31
N ARG A 114 10.03 1.94 3.31
CA ARG A 114 11.50 1.88 3.51
C ARG A 114 12.20 3.23 3.56
N ILE A 115 11.49 4.29 3.96
CA ILE A 115 12.10 5.63 4.05
C ILE A 115 13.23 5.63 5.09
N GLY A 116 13.17 4.78 6.14
CA GLY A 116 14.28 4.56 7.07
C GLY A 116 14.78 5.83 7.78
N LEU A 117 14.04 6.93 7.67
CA LEU A 117 14.35 8.20 8.32
C LEU A 117 13.91 8.08 9.78
N SER A 118 14.82 8.39 10.70
CA SER A 118 14.43 8.64 12.09
C SER A 118 13.42 9.79 12.11
N TRP A 119 12.58 9.83 13.14
CA TRP A 119 11.61 10.93 13.30
C TRP A 119 12.28 12.30 13.24
N ASP A 120 13.50 12.44 13.75
CA ASP A 120 14.32 13.66 13.67
C ASP A 120 14.65 14.12 12.24
N HIS A 121 14.55 13.21 11.26
CA HIS A 121 14.80 13.48 9.83
C HIS A 121 13.54 13.47 8.98
N LYS A 122 12.38 13.12 9.55
CA LYS A 122 11.10 13.28 8.87
C LYS A 122 10.84 14.79 8.84
N PHE A 123 11.03 15.38 7.65
CA PHE A 123 11.02 16.83 7.39
C PHE A 123 10.14 17.64 8.33
N PRO A 124 10.61 18.83 8.80
CA PRO A 124 9.75 19.73 9.54
C PRO A 124 8.49 19.93 8.73
N PHE A 125 7.35 19.83 9.40
CA PHE A 125 6.09 19.95 8.71
C PHE A 125 6.05 21.32 7.99
N ILE A 126 5.62 21.32 6.74
CA ILE A 126 5.38 22.53 5.95
C ILE A 126 3.88 22.75 5.89
N ASP A 127 3.43 24.00 5.76
CA ASP A 127 2.01 24.35 5.58
C ASP A 127 1.33 23.40 4.56
N PRO A 128 0.20 22.76 4.90
CA PRO A 128 -0.61 22.94 6.11
C PRO A 128 -0.27 21.99 7.27
N ALA A 129 0.77 21.18 7.18
CA ALA A 129 1.12 20.18 8.20
C ALA A 129 1.86 20.78 9.42
N ASP A 130 2.46 21.96 9.29
CA ASP A 130 3.14 22.70 10.39
C ASP A 130 2.18 23.08 11.52
N ARG A 131 0.87 23.16 11.23
CA ARG A 131 -0.19 23.36 12.23
C ARG A 131 -0.22 22.30 13.34
N TYR A 132 0.50 21.19 13.17
CA TYR A 132 0.54 20.06 14.10
C TYR A 132 1.83 19.97 14.94
N GLU A 133 2.82 20.84 14.73
CA GLU A 133 4.20 20.61 15.21
C GLU A 133 4.51 21.08 16.65
N PRO A 134 3.88 22.13 17.23
CA PRO A 134 4.20 22.52 18.61
C PRO A 134 2.96 22.76 19.50
N GLN A 135 1.89 21.99 19.31
CA GLN A 135 0.66 22.16 20.10
C GLN A 135 0.42 21.00 21.04
N ILE A 136 -0.19 21.33 22.18
CA ILE A 136 -0.80 20.37 23.09
C ILE A 136 -1.81 19.53 22.30
N CYS A 137 -1.61 18.21 22.25
CA CYS A 137 -2.30 17.34 21.29
C CYS A 137 -3.81 17.36 21.45
N GLU A 138 -4.27 17.23 22.69
CA GLU A 138 -5.70 17.18 23.00
C GLU A 138 -6.38 18.52 22.71
N GLN A 139 -5.69 19.64 22.93
CA GLN A 139 -6.18 20.96 22.54
C GLN A 139 -6.30 21.08 21.02
N LEU A 140 -5.26 20.71 20.27
CA LEU A 140 -5.30 20.72 18.81
C LEU A 140 -6.43 19.83 18.28
N TRP A 141 -6.49 18.57 18.71
CA TRP A 141 -7.53 17.64 18.25
C TRP A 141 -8.93 18.12 18.58
N SER A 142 -9.14 18.82 19.71
CA SER A 142 -10.44 19.40 20.04
C SER A 142 -10.91 20.48 19.05
N THR A 143 -9.97 21.15 18.36
CA THR A 143 -10.28 22.16 17.33
C THR A 143 -10.51 21.57 15.95
N LEU A 144 -10.07 20.33 15.72
CA LEU A 144 -10.17 19.66 14.44
C LEU A 144 -11.55 19.00 14.28
N SER A 145 -12.03 18.99 13.04
CA SER A 145 -13.21 18.19 12.71
C SER A 145 -12.96 16.70 13.00
N PRO A 146 -14.00 15.88 13.25
CA PRO A 146 -13.82 14.46 13.46
C PRO A 146 -13.07 13.74 12.34
N LEU A 147 -13.00 14.30 11.12
CA LEU A 147 -12.26 13.76 9.97
C LEU A 147 -10.76 14.05 10.03
N GLU A 148 -10.36 15.17 10.63
CA GLU A 148 -8.97 15.62 10.73
C GLU A 148 -8.28 15.13 12.00
N GLN A 149 -9.03 14.50 12.92
CA GLN A 149 -8.49 13.89 14.13
C GLN A 149 -7.96 12.47 13.89
N PRO A 150 -6.89 12.05 14.58
CA PRO A 150 -6.44 10.67 14.56
C PRO A 150 -7.51 9.72 15.12
N THR A 151 -7.60 8.51 14.57
CA THR A 151 -8.51 7.49 15.09
C THR A 151 -8.16 7.05 16.51
N VAL A 152 -9.15 6.46 17.19
CA VAL A 152 -8.94 5.77 18.47
C VAL A 152 -7.90 4.65 18.35
N GLY A 153 -7.82 3.98 17.20
CA GLY A 153 -6.83 2.94 16.93
C GLY A 153 -5.41 3.51 16.92
N TRP A 154 -5.19 4.58 16.16
CA TRP A 154 -3.90 5.27 16.12
C TRP A 154 -3.49 5.78 17.50
N LYS A 155 -4.39 6.47 18.22
CA LYS A 155 -4.11 6.99 19.58
C LYS A 155 -3.65 5.88 20.52
N LYS A 156 -4.32 4.73 20.54
CA LYS A 156 -3.97 3.61 21.43
C LYS A 156 -2.63 2.96 21.13
N ALA A 157 -2.19 3.04 19.89
CA ALA A 157 -0.99 2.34 19.45
C ALA A 157 0.25 3.22 19.46
N TRP A 158 0.09 4.52 19.22
CA TRP A 158 1.20 5.46 19.09
C TRP A 158 1.39 6.34 20.32
N LEU A 159 0.37 6.52 21.17
CA LEU A 159 0.51 7.36 22.36
C LEU A 159 0.90 6.52 23.58
N LEU A 160 1.97 6.94 24.23
CA LEU A 160 2.31 6.59 25.59
C LEU A 160 1.30 7.24 26.56
N PRO A 161 1.22 6.78 27.82
CA PRO A 161 0.48 7.50 28.85
C PRO A 161 0.97 8.96 28.93
N HIS A 162 0.06 9.91 28.71
CA HIS A 162 0.34 11.34 28.67
C HIS A 162 -0.79 12.13 29.37
N ASN A 163 -0.50 13.36 29.74
CA ASN A 163 -1.46 14.33 30.28
C ASN A 163 -2.03 15.21 29.16
N GLU A 164 -3.14 15.89 29.45
CA GLU A 164 -3.79 16.82 28.52
C GLU A 164 -2.90 18.01 28.12
N GLU A 165 -1.79 18.25 28.81
CA GLU A 165 -0.86 19.35 28.59
C GLU A 165 0.41 18.93 27.83
N ASP A 166 0.59 17.63 27.60
CA ASP A 166 1.80 17.10 26.99
C ASP A 166 1.81 17.35 25.48
N ILE A 167 3.01 17.65 24.95
CA ILE A 167 3.22 17.79 23.52
C ILE A 167 3.28 16.42 22.84
N LEU A 168 3.01 16.40 21.52
CA LEU A 168 2.87 15.16 20.76
C LEU A 168 4.15 14.33 20.76
N GLU A 169 5.28 14.99 20.55
CA GLU A 169 6.58 14.36 20.45
C GLU A 169 6.93 13.57 21.73
N ASP A 170 6.68 14.16 22.89
CA ASP A 170 6.93 13.54 24.20
C ASP A 170 5.94 12.40 24.51
N SER A 171 4.76 12.45 23.90
CA SER A 171 3.68 11.48 24.12
C SER A 171 3.75 10.30 23.16
N MET A 172 4.67 10.28 22.19
CA MET A 172 4.71 9.26 21.14
C MET A 172 5.68 8.11 21.45
N ASP A 173 5.26 6.88 21.13
CA ASP A 173 6.14 5.72 21.12
C ASP A 173 6.97 5.67 19.83
N LEU A 174 8.10 6.40 19.83
CA LEU A 174 9.01 6.47 18.69
C LEU A 174 9.81 5.18 18.46
N ASN A 175 9.79 4.23 19.40
CA ASN A 175 10.50 2.95 19.28
C ASN A 175 9.67 1.87 18.56
N ARG A 176 8.39 2.14 18.29
CA ARG A 176 7.51 1.23 17.53
C ARG A 176 8.01 1.09 16.09
N ASP A 177 7.93 -0.13 15.55
CA ASP A 177 8.12 -0.37 14.12
C ASP A 177 6.96 0.30 13.35
N PRO A 178 7.23 1.33 12.52
CA PRO A 178 6.18 2.06 11.82
C PRO A 178 5.47 1.21 10.77
N GLU A 179 6.04 0.10 10.30
CA GLU A 179 5.43 -0.73 9.25
C GLU A 179 4.67 -1.95 9.80
N ALA A 180 4.70 -2.19 11.12
CA ALA A 180 4.19 -3.43 11.72
C ALA A 180 2.65 -3.54 11.71
N ASP A 181 1.92 -2.43 11.75
CA ASP A 181 0.47 -2.39 11.97
C ASP A 181 -0.29 -1.60 10.90
N TRP A 182 0.22 -1.55 9.68
CA TRP A 182 -0.50 -0.98 8.53
C TRP A 182 -1.69 -1.87 8.13
N GLU A 183 -2.62 -2.11 9.04
CA GLU A 183 -3.91 -2.72 8.75
C GLU A 183 -4.86 -1.67 8.17
N TRP A 184 -5.78 -2.13 7.32
CA TRP A 184 -6.81 -1.27 6.75
C TRP A 184 -7.70 -0.70 7.87
N SER A 185 -8.09 0.58 7.76
CA SER A 185 -8.91 1.31 8.75
C SER A 185 -8.21 1.69 10.07
N TYR A 186 -6.88 1.68 10.11
CA TYR A 186 -6.13 1.94 11.34
C TYR A 186 -6.02 3.43 11.71
N ALA A 187 -5.87 4.37 10.76
CA ALA A 187 -5.51 5.77 11.05
C ALA A 187 -6.58 6.86 10.75
N LEU A 188 -7.26 6.87 9.58
CA LEU A 188 -8.36 7.81 9.23
C LEU A 188 -9.42 7.20 8.29
N TRP A 189 -9.28 5.99 7.73
CA TRP A 189 -10.28 5.39 6.81
C TRP A 189 -11.12 4.32 7.49
N ASP A 190 -11.90 4.66 8.51
CA ASP A 190 -12.94 3.74 8.96
C ASP A 190 -14.10 3.69 7.94
N GLU A 191 -14.94 2.65 8.02
CA GLU A 191 -16.10 2.52 7.12
C GLU A 191 -17.08 3.70 7.18
N ARG A 192 -17.08 4.51 8.25
CA ARG A 192 -17.96 5.69 8.34
C ARG A 192 -17.49 6.77 7.40
N ARG A 193 -16.18 7.03 7.34
CA ARG A 193 -15.63 8.11 6.52
C ARG A 193 -15.71 7.82 5.03
N LEU A 194 -15.58 6.55 4.63
CA LEU A 194 -15.86 6.11 3.26
C LEU A 194 -17.31 6.39 2.83
N LYS A 195 -18.27 6.23 3.76
CA LYS A 195 -19.69 6.56 3.53
C LYS A 195 -19.93 8.05 3.45
N GLU A 196 -19.30 8.85 4.31
CA GLU A 196 -19.44 10.31 4.32
C GLU A 196 -18.82 10.98 3.09
N TRP A 197 -17.78 10.39 2.49
CA TRP A 197 -17.14 10.92 1.28
C TRP A 197 -17.76 10.40 -0.03
N GLU A 198 -18.81 9.58 0.05
CA GLU A 198 -19.43 8.92 -1.12
C GLU A 198 -18.38 8.21 -1.99
N ALA A 199 -17.33 7.66 -1.36
CA ALA A 199 -16.23 7.06 -2.08
C ALA A 199 -16.73 5.82 -2.85
N PRO A 200 -16.47 5.70 -4.16
CA PRO A 200 -16.86 4.53 -4.92
C PRO A 200 -16.03 3.33 -4.45
N LEU A 201 -16.68 2.41 -3.74
CA LEU A 201 -16.12 1.12 -3.31
C LEU A 201 -16.14 0.08 -4.44
#